data_AF-A0A2H9QHM8-F1
#
_entry.id   AF-A0A2H9QHM8-F1
#
_cell.length_a   1.000
_cell.length_b   1.000
_cell.length_c   1.000
_cell.angle_alpha   90.00
_cell.angle_beta   90.00
_cell.angle_gamma   90.00
#
_symmetry.space_group_name_H-M   'P 1'
#
loop_
_entity.id
_entity.type
_entity.pdbx_description
1 polymer ?
#
loop_
_entity_poly.entity_id
_entity_poly.type
_entity_poly.pdbx_seq_one_letter_code
_entity_poly.pdbx_strand_id
1 'polypeptide(L)'
;MMRLGAGTKDKVQKEIMKQKVEELLSDNPKYNSTVMIMSGSRGSAINITNIAGLWGQASVREGRPKRGYRNRLISANKENDVGATAGGYIQQNFMQGMKVKEFFYHSMGGRQGEVDTGVSTKVSGYLYRRLANSLKDLNVANDLTTRSANKNIIQFTYGDDGVFPMKTSRGKTINITRELEKLNK
;
A
#
# COMPACT_ATOMS: atom_id res chain seq x y z
N MET A 1 -5.78 15.40 -18.46
CA MET A 1 -6.66 14.28 -18.88
C MET A 1 -6.34 12.92 -18.21
N MET A 2 -5.07 12.60 -17.91
CA MET A 2 -4.66 11.29 -17.36
C MET A 2 -5.13 10.99 -15.91
N ARG A 3 -5.45 12.04 -15.12
CA ARG A 3 -5.91 11.93 -13.72
C ARG A 3 -7.38 11.53 -13.56
N LEU A 4 -8.24 11.83 -14.54
CA LEU A 4 -9.68 11.54 -14.46
C LEU A 4 -9.96 10.04 -14.51
N GLY A 5 -9.30 9.29 -15.43
CA GLY A 5 -9.51 7.84 -15.56
C GLY A 5 -9.06 7.03 -14.34
N ALA A 6 -7.97 7.45 -13.66
CA ALA A 6 -7.51 6.83 -12.41
C ALA A 6 -8.43 7.18 -11.23
N GLY A 7 -8.94 8.41 -11.15
CA GLY A 7 -9.90 8.80 -10.12
C GLY A 7 -11.26 8.11 -10.26
N THR A 8 -11.75 7.93 -11.49
CA THR A 8 -12.99 7.18 -11.75
C THR A 8 -12.83 5.68 -11.47
N LYS A 9 -11.62 5.12 -11.69
CA LYS A 9 -11.27 3.73 -11.33
C LYS A 9 -11.45 3.47 -9.84
N ASP A 10 -10.84 4.30 -8.99
CA ASP A 10 -10.94 4.13 -7.54
C ASP A 10 -12.38 4.28 -7.06
N LYS A 11 -13.17 5.18 -7.68
CA LYS A 11 -14.59 5.34 -7.36
C LYS A 11 -15.41 4.10 -7.71
N VAL A 12 -15.34 3.63 -8.95
CA VAL A 12 -16.11 2.44 -9.41
C VAL A 12 -15.67 1.19 -8.66
N GLN A 13 -14.36 1.01 -8.44
CA GLN A 13 -13.84 -0.12 -7.68
C GLN A 13 -14.28 -0.05 -6.22
N LYS A 14 -14.23 1.13 -5.57
CA LYS A 14 -14.74 1.31 -4.20
C LYS A 14 -16.24 1.08 -4.11
N GLU A 15 -17.00 1.47 -5.12
CA GLU A 15 -18.46 1.33 -5.14
C GLU A 15 -18.88 -0.15 -5.31
N ILE A 16 -18.22 -0.88 -6.21
CA ILE A 16 -18.37 -2.34 -6.36
C ILE A 16 -17.96 -3.07 -5.07
N MET A 17 -16.84 -2.65 -4.46
CA MET A 17 -16.39 -3.19 -3.17
C MET A 17 -17.42 -2.95 -2.08
N LYS A 18 -17.94 -1.73 -1.98
CA LYS A 18 -18.90 -1.35 -0.97
C LYS A 18 -20.18 -2.17 -1.09
N GLN A 19 -20.76 -2.28 -2.28
CA GLN A 19 -22.04 -2.98 -2.44
C GLN A 19 -21.94 -4.50 -2.30
N LYS A 20 -20.97 -5.16 -2.94
CA LYS A 20 -20.93 -6.63 -3.00
C LYS A 20 -20.04 -7.28 -1.94
N VAL A 21 -19.02 -6.57 -1.48
CA VAL A 21 -18.05 -7.15 -0.53
C VAL A 21 -18.47 -6.91 0.91
N GLU A 22 -19.21 -5.84 1.22
CA GLU A 22 -19.81 -5.67 2.57
C GLU A 22 -20.86 -6.76 2.87
N GLU A 23 -21.65 -7.19 1.88
CA GLU A 23 -22.61 -8.29 2.06
C GLU A 23 -21.90 -9.63 2.35
N LEU A 24 -20.79 -9.89 1.65
CA LEU A 24 -19.96 -11.08 1.85
C LEU A 24 -19.16 -11.03 3.16
N LEU A 25 -18.80 -9.84 3.65
CA LEU A 25 -18.05 -9.60 4.89
C LEU A 25 -18.97 -9.30 6.09
N SER A 26 -20.19 -9.83 6.08
CA SER A 26 -21.14 -9.70 7.19
C SER A 26 -20.68 -10.44 8.46
N ASP A 27 -21.30 -10.10 9.60
CA ASP A 27 -20.93 -10.58 10.94
C ASP A 27 -20.94 -12.12 11.09
N ASN A 28 -21.65 -12.84 10.22
CA ASN A 28 -21.62 -14.30 10.14
C ASN A 28 -21.02 -14.78 8.80
N PRO A 29 -19.68 -14.80 8.68
CA PRO A 29 -19.01 -15.25 7.47
C PRO A 29 -19.27 -16.74 7.19
N LYS A 30 -19.86 -17.03 6.02
CA LYS A 30 -20.24 -18.40 5.62
C LYS A 30 -19.06 -19.25 5.09
N TYR A 31 -17.97 -18.60 4.67
CA TYR A 31 -16.81 -19.24 4.05
C TYR A 31 -15.53 -18.99 4.85
N ASN A 32 -14.65 -19.99 4.88
CA ASN A 32 -13.34 -19.89 5.55
C ASN A 32 -12.49 -18.73 5.02
N SER A 33 -12.56 -18.44 3.72
CA SER A 33 -11.87 -17.30 3.11
C SER A 33 -12.33 -15.96 3.69
N THR A 34 -13.63 -15.81 3.93
CA THR A 34 -14.21 -14.62 4.57
C THR A 34 -13.77 -14.52 6.03
N VAL A 35 -13.77 -15.63 6.78
CA VAL A 35 -13.27 -15.67 8.17
C VAL A 35 -11.81 -15.23 8.24
N MET A 36 -10.94 -15.69 7.33
CA MET A 36 -9.53 -15.30 7.28
C MET A 36 -9.32 -13.80 7.05
N ILE A 37 -10.22 -13.18 6.28
CA ILE A 37 -10.15 -11.75 5.96
C ILE A 37 -10.72 -10.92 7.10
N MET A 38 -11.87 -11.31 7.66
CA MET A 38 -12.49 -10.64 8.79
C MET A 38 -11.64 -10.70 10.06
N SER A 39 -10.95 -11.81 10.29
CA SER A 39 -9.99 -11.95 11.39
C SER A 39 -8.70 -11.14 11.19
N GLY A 40 -8.48 -10.55 10.00
CA GLY A 40 -7.26 -9.83 9.67
C GLY A 40 -6.02 -10.72 9.53
N SER A 41 -6.19 -12.05 9.47
CA SER A 41 -5.08 -13.01 9.43
C SER A 41 -4.37 -12.99 8.07
N ARG A 42 -5.08 -13.33 6.99
CA ARG A 42 -4.50 -13.36 5.65
C ARG A 42 -5.54 -13.15 4.57
N GLY A 43 -5.28 -12.17 3.72
CA GLY A 43 -6.15 -11.77 2.63
C GLY A 43 -6.75 -10.39 2.87
N SER A 44 -7.29 -9.82 1.80
CA SER A 44 -8.01 -8.54 1.85
C SER A 44 -9.27 -8.65 1.00
N ALA A 45 -10.19 -7.69 1.18
CA ALA A 45 -11.35 -7.53 0.31
C ALA A 45 -10.97 -7.42 -1.19
N ILE A 46 -9.80 -6.84 -1.49
CA ILE A 46 -9.25 -6.75 -2.86
C ILE A 46 -8.89 -8.13 -3.40
N ASN A 47 -8.38 -9.02 -2.55
CA ASN A 47 -8.02 -10.36 -2.98
C ASN A 47 -9.27 -11.18 -3.34
N ILE A 48 -10.36 -11.10 -2.54
CA ILE A 48 -11.65 -11.74 -2.88
C ILE A 48 -12.16 -11.21 -4.23
N THR A 49 -12.12 -9.89 -4.40
CA THR A 49 -12.62 -9.26 -5.63
C THR A 49 -11.83 -9.71 -6.86
N ASN A 50 -10.51 -9.86 -6.74
CA ASN A 50 -9.69 -10.38 -7.84
C ASN A 50 -9.93 -11.87 -8.12
N ILE A 51 -10.28 -12.65 -7.09
CA ILE A 51 -10.55 -14.09 -7.24
C ILE A 51 -11.92 -14.34 -7.88
N ALA A 52 -12.98 -13.69 -7.38
CA ALA A 52 -14.36 -14.00 -7.74
C ALA A 52 -15.11 -12.88 -8.49
N GLY A 53 -14.62 -11.63 -8.42
CA GLY A 53 -15.23 -10.46 -9.05
C GLY A 53 -14.60 -10.14 -10.40
N LEU A 54 -13.68 -9.18 -10.40
CA LEU A 54 -12.88 -8.74 -11.55
C LEU A 54 -11.51 -8.29 -11.06
N TRP A 55 -10.49 -8.32 -11.93
CA TRP A 55 -9.15 -7.84 -11.56
C TRP A 55 -9.00 -6.32 -11.71
N GLY A 56 -9.51 -5.73 -12.80
CA GLY A 56 -9.53 -4.28 -13.02
C GLY A 56 -8.44 -3.74 -13.95
N GLN A 57 -8.05 -2.48 -13.76
CA GLN A 57 -7.13 -1.78 -14.68
C GLN A 57 -5.66 -2.08 -14.36
N ALA A 58 -4.93 -2.64 -15.35
CA ALA A 58 -3.49 -2.82 -15.25
C ALA A 58 -2.81 -1.45 -15.36
N SER A 59 -1.87 -1.16 -14.46
CA SER A 59 -1.11 0.08 -14.46
C SER A 59 0.37 -0.23 -14.48
N VAL A 60 1.10 0.51 -15.33
CA VAL A 60 2.56 0.50 -15.37
C VAL A 60 3.02 1.91 -15.07
N ARG A 61 3.77 2.06 -13.98
CA ARG A 61 4.16 3.37 -13.42
C ARG A 61 2.93 4.23 -13.10
N GLU A 62 2.78 5.37 -13.77
CA GLU A 62 1.77 6.39 -13.46
C GLU A 62 0.46 6.25 -14.25
N GLY A 63 0.28 5.19 -15.04
CA GLY A 63 -0.95 5.06 -15.81
C GLY A 63 -1.13 3.76 -16.57
N ARG A 64 -2.04 3.81 -17.55
CA ARG A 64 -2.35 2.69 -18.44
C ARG A 64 -1.10 2.29 -19.25
N PRO A 65 -0.91 1.01 -19.59
CA PRO A 65 0.23 0.60 -20.40
C PRO A 65 0.11 1.25 -21.79
N LYS A 66 1.14 2.03 -22.17
CA LYS A 66 1.20 2.71 -23.48
C LYS A 66 2.29 2.16 -24.38
N ARG A 67 3.28 1.46 -23.82
CA ARG A 67 4.45 1.00 -24.55
C ARG A 67 4.10 -0.30 -25.29
N GLY A 68 4.09 -0.25 -26.60
CA GLY A 68 3.66 -1.34 -27.48
C GLY A 68 4.03 -1.09 -28.93
N TYR A 69 3.19 -1.54 -29.85
CA TYR A 69 3.32 -1.30 -31.29
C TYR A 69 3.00 0.17 -31.65
N ARG A 70 3.29 0.56 -32.89
CA ARG A 70 2.87 1.88 -33.42
C ARG A 70 1.34 1.96 -33.37
N ASN A 71 0.82 2.99 -32.69
CA ASN A 71 -0.62 3.28 -32.53
C ASN A 71 -1.48 2.19 -31.84
N ARG A 72 -0.89 1.17 -31.19
CA ARG A 72 -1.64 0.16 -30.42
C ARG A 72 -0.76 -0.55 -29.39
N LEU A 73 -1.34 -1.02 -28.28
CA LEU A 73 -0.58 -1.71 -27.23
C LEU A 73 -0.08 -3.09 -27.68
N ILE A 74 -0.97 -3.90 -28.27
CA ILE A 74 -0.67 -5.24 -28.82
C ILE A 74 -1.21 -5.36 -30.24
N SER A 75 -0.65 -6.27 -31.03
CA SER A 75 -1.06 -6.54 -32.42
C SER A 75 -2.52 -6.96 -32.57
N ALA A 76 -3.09 -7.58 -31.53
CA ALA A 76 -4.48 -8.02 -31.50
C ALA A 76 -5.51 -6.88 -31.27
N ASN A 77 -5.07 -5.66 -31.01
CA ASN A 77 -5.95 -4.49 -30.90
C ASN A 77 -6.01 -3.74 -32.23
N LYS A 78 -7.14 -3.07 -32.48
CA LYS A 78 -7.26 -2.15 -33.62
C LYS A 78 -6.31 -0.96 -33.44
N GLU A 79 -5.86 -0.39 -34.55
CA GLU A 79 -5.03 0.82 -34.52
C GLU A 79 -5.81 2.01 -33.97
N ASN A 80 -5.15 2.82 -33.15
CA ASN A 80 -5.73 3.97 -32.44
C ASN A 80 -6.88 3.63 -31.47
N ASP A 81 -7.05 2.37 -31.08
CA ASP A 81 -8.05 1.98 -30.09
C ASP A 81 -7.65 2.42 -28.67
N VAL A 82 -8.41 3.38 -28.12
CA VAL A 82 -8.25 3.91 -26.76
C VAL A 82 -9.23 3.31 -25.75
N GLY A 83 -9.98 2.28 -26.16
CA GLY A 83 -10.98 1.60 -25.35
C GLY A 83 -10.44 1.02 -24.05
N ALA A 84 -11.34 0.69 -23.11
CA ALA A 84 -10.99 0.15 -21.79
C ALA A 84 -10.12 -1.11 -21.89
N THR A 85 -10.56 -2.08 -22.68
CA THR A 85 -9.85 -3.35 -22.91
C THR A 85 -8.55 -3.16 -23.68
N ALA A 86 -8.51 -2.27 -24.66
CA ALA A 86 -7.31 -1.99 -25.46
C ALA A 86 -6.18 -1.35 -24.63
N GLY A 87 -6.54 -0.51 -23.66
CA GLY A 87 -5.58 0.08 -22.72
C GLY A 87 -5.47 -0.69 -21.41
N GLY A 88 -5.66 -2.02 -21.41
CA GLY A 88 -5.27 -2.88 -20.29
C GLY A 88 -6.28 -3.07 -19.16
N TYR A 89 -7.58 -2.88 -19.40
CA TYR A 89 -8.62 -3.23 -18.43
C TYR A 89 -8.94 -4.73 -18.50
N ILE A 90 -8.86 -5.40 -17.36
CA ILE A 90 -9.10 -6.84 -17.19
C ILE A 90 -10.45 -7.04 -16.52
N GLN A 91 -11.37 -7.65 -17.25
CA GLN A 91 -12.73 -7.91 -16.78
C GLN A 91 -12.84 -9.24 -16.06
N GLN A 92 -12.03 -10.23 -16.47
CA GLN A 92 -12.05 -11.55 -15.87
C GLN A 92 -11.38 -11.60 -14.50
N ASN A 93 -11.76 -12.62 -13.74
CA ASN A 93 -11.21 -12.93 -12.42
C ASN A 93 -10.34 -14.21 -12.47
N PHE A 94 -9.65 -14.49 -11.37
CA PHE A 94 -8.77 -15.66 -11.31
C PHE A 94 -9.52 -16.99 -11.31
N MET A 95 -10.77 -17.03 -10.84
CA MET A 95 -11.56 -18.27 -10.78
C MET A 95 -12.04 -18.72 -12.16
N GLN A 96 -12.49 -17.80 -13.01
CA GLN A 96 -12.91 -18.09 -14.39
C GLN A 96 -11.73 -18.19 -15.37
N GLY A 97 -10.60 -17.60 -15.02
CA GLY A 97 -9.41 -17.54 -15.86
C GLY A 97 -9.42 -16.33 -16.81
N MET A 98 -8.24 -15.79 -17.05
CA MET A 98 -8.05 -14.61 -17.89
C MET A 98 -7.93 -14.98 -19.37
N LYS A 99 -8.47 -14.13 -20.26
CA LYS A 99 -8.20 -14.26 -21.70
C LYS A 99 -6.72 -13.98 -21.98
N VAL A 100 -6.19 -14.52 -23.08
CA VAL A 100 -4.77 -14.33 -23.46
C VAL A 100 -4.34 -12.85 -23.46
N LYS A 101 -5.18 -11.95 -23.99
CA LYS A 101 -4.91 -10.50 -23.97
C LYS A 101 -4.84 -9.94 -22.54
N GLU A 102 -5.76 -10.35 -21.69
CA GLU A 102 -5.84 -9.90 -20.29
C GLU A 102 -4.67 -10.42 -19.47
N PHE A 103 -4.30 -11.69 -19.66
CA PHE A 103 -3.14 -12.30 -19.01
C PHE A 103 -1.84 -11.56 -19.36
N PHE A 104 -1.69 -11.14 -20.63
CA PHE A 104 -0.54 -10.34 -21.06
C PHE A 104 -0.50 -8.97 -20.36
N TYR A 105 -1.65 -8.28 -20.26
CA TYR A 105 -1.73 -7.02 -19.52
C TYR A 105 -1.48 -7.20 -18.01
N HIS A 106 -1.98 -8.29 -17.43
CA HIS A 106 -1.73 -8.65 -16.03
C HIS A 106 -0.22 -8.79 -15.78
N SER A 107 0.47 -9.48 -16.68
CA SER A 107 1.91 -9.70 -16.63
C SER A 107 2.71 -8.40 -16.69
N MET A 108 2.27 -7.42 -17.50
CA MET A 108 2.89 -6.08 -17.52
C MET A 108 2.81 -5.38 -16.16
N GLY A 109 1.66 -5.46 -15.50
CA GLY A 109 1.47 -4.89 -14.16
C GLY A 109 2.28 -5.63 -13.09
N GLY A 110 2.31 -6.97 -13.15
CA GLY A 110 3.08 -7.81 -12.23
C GLY A 110 4.58 -7.49 -12.29
N ARG A 111 5.12 -7.32 -13.50
CA ARG A 111 6.54 -6.98 -13.68
C ARG A 111 6.93 -5.66 -13.00
N GLN A 112 6.04 -4.67 -13.01
CA GLN A 112 6.29 -3.39 -12.34
C GLN A 112 6.47 -3.61 -10.82
N GLY A 113 5.60 -4.41 -10.20
CA GLY A 113 5.69 -4.72 -8.77
C GLY A 113 7.00 -5.42 -8.38
N GLU A 114 7.47 -6.37 -9.20
CA GLU A 114 8.76 -7.03 -8.97
C GLU A 114 9.93 -6.06 -9.09
N VAL A 115 9.95 -5.23 -10.13
CA VAL A 115 11.02 -4.26 -10.35
C VAL A 115 11.06 -3.24 -9.24
N ASP A 116 9.91 -2.70 -8.83
CA ASP A 116 9.83 -1.69 -7.77
C ASP A 116 10.31 -2.26 -6.44
N THR A 117 9.93 -3.51 -6.12
CA THR A 117 10.40 -4.20 -4.92
C THR A 117 11.93 -4.35 -4.95
N GLY A 118 12.49 -4.82 -6.06
CA GLY A 118 13.94 -5.00 -6.20
C GLY A 118 14.74 -3.69 -6.17
N VAL A 119 14.19 -2.61 -6.73
CA VAL A 119 14.86 -1.31 -6.82
C VAL A 119 14.72 -0.50 -5.52
N SER A 120 13.64 -0.66 -4.77
CA SER A 120 13.41 0.12 -3.54
C SER A 120 14.45 -0.15 -2.45
N THR A 121 14.91 -1.40 -2.33
CA THR A 121 15.82 -1.86 -1.27
C THR A 121 17.16 -1.12 -1.26
N LYS A 122 17.75 -0.84 -2.44
CA LYS A 122 19.05 -0.15 -2.50
C LYS A 122 18.94 1.29 -1.99
N VAL A 123 17.82 1.96 -2.26
CA VAL A 123 17.61 3.36 -1.91
C VAL A 123 17.33 3.48 -0.41
N SER A 124 16.42 2.66 0.12
CA SER A 124 16.10 2.64 1.55
C SER A 124 17.31 2.23 2.39
N GLY A 125 18.05 1.20 1.97
CA GLY A 125 19.25 0.73 2.67
C GLY A 125 20.38 1.76 2.66
N TYR A 126 20.63 2.43 1.54
CA TYR A 126 21.66 3.47 1.46
C TYR A 126 21.30 4.71 2.29
N LEU A 127 20.03 5.15 2.24
CA LEU A 127 19.53 6.24 3.08
C LEU A 127 19.71 5.89 4.57
N TYR A 128 19.29 4.69 4.97
CA TYR A 128 19.48 4.20 6.34
C TYR A 128 20.95 4.24 6.74
N ARG A 129 21.87 3.70 5.92
CA ARG A 129 23.31 3.69 6.22
C ARG A 129 23.86 5.10 6.42
N ARG A 130 23.46 6.06 5.58
CA ARG A 130 23.88 7.46 5.73
C ARG A 130 23.40 8.05 7.04
N LEU A 131 22.11 7.90 7.35
CA LEU A 131 21.51 8.44 8.58
C LEU A 131 22.08 7.77 9.83
N ALA A 132 22.20 6.45 9.83
CA ALA A 132 22.78 5.69 10.94
C ALA A 132 24.21 6.14 11.23
N ASN A 133 25.06 6.28 10.20
CA ASN A 133 26.43 6.76 10.38
C ASN A 133 26.52 8.22 10.85
N SER A 134 25.56 9.07 10.48
CA SER A 134 25.51 10.47 10.92
C SER A 134 24.96 10.65 12.34
N LEU A 135 24.06 9.76 12.79
CA LEU A 135 23.36 9.90 14.07
C LEU A 135 23.89 8.96 15.18
N LYS A 136 24.81 8.04 14.87
CA LYS A 136 25.35 7.06 15.83
C LYS A 136 26.04 7.68 17.04
N ASP A 137 26.58 8.89 16.90
CA ASP A 137 27.36 9.56 17.95
C ASP A 137 26.47 10.37 18.90
N LEU A 138 25.14 10.32 18.72
CA LEU A 138 24.19 11.02 19.57
C LEU A 138 23.85 10.21 20.81
N ASN A 139 23.92 10.87 21.97
CA ASN A 139 23.51 10.29 23.25
C ASN A 139 22.59 11.24 24.03
N VAL A 140 21.77 10.68 24.92
CA VAL A 140 20.97 11.44 25.88
C VAL A 140 21.74 11.48 27.19
N ALA A 141 22.06 12.68 27.68
CA ALA A 141 22.74 12.88 28.95
C ALA A 141 21.75 12.86 30.12
N ASN A 142 22.26 12.79 31.35
CA ASN A 142 21.44 12.71 32.58
C ASN A 142 20.52 13.92 32.79
N ASP A 143 20.83 15.06 32.16
CA ASP A 143 20.02 16.29 32.18
C ASP A 143 18.95 16.31 31.07
N LEU A 144 18.67 15.17 30.42
CA LEU A 144 17.72 15.02 29.31
C LEU A 144 18.09 15.77 28.02
N THR A 145 19.28 16.38 27.96
CA THR A 145 19.80 16.98 26.72
C THR A 145 20.33 15.90 25.78
N THR A 146 20.12 16.06 24.47
CA THR A 146 20.74 15.21 23.45
C THR A 146 22.04 15.86 22.98
N ARG A 147 23.16 15.14 23.10
CA ARG A 147 24.50 15.65 22.81
C ARG A 147 25.20 14.78 21.78
N SER A 148 26.12 15.40 21.03
CA SER A 148 27.08 14.69 20.18
C SER A 148 28.27 14.18 21.01
N ALA A 149 29.08 13.28 20.47
CA ALA A 149 30.32 12.80 21.09
C ALA A 149 31.27 13.93 21.54
N ASN A 150 31.29 15.06 20.83
CA ASN A 150 32.08 16.25 21.18
C ASN A 150 31.44 17.12 22.29
N LYS A 151 30.38 16.64 22.96
CA LYS A 151 29.59 17.34 23.99
C LYS A 151 28.81 18.56 23.51
N ASN A 152 28.70 18.78 22.19
CA ASN A 152 27.82 19.80 21.62
C ASN A 152 26.35 19.41 21.84
N ILE A 153 25.53 20.34 22.33
CA ILE A 153 24.10 20.15 22.54
C ILE A 153 23.38 20.26 21.19
N ILE A 154 22.62 19.24 20.82
CA ILE A 154 21.78 19.22 19.61
C ILE A 154 20.32 19.52 19.95
N GLN A 155 19.82 18.95 21.05
CA GLN A 155 18.46 19.20 21.53
C GLN A 155 18.51 19.44 23.04
N PHE A 156 17.85 20.49 23.52
CA PHE A 156 17.80 20.83 24.96
C PHE A 156 16.98 19.84 25.77
N THR A 157 15.89 19.32 25.21
CA THR A 157 15.07 18.27 25.82
C THR A 157 14.85 17.18 24.78
N TYR A 158 15.26 15.94 25.06
CA TYR A 158 15.08 14.81 24.15
C TYR A 158 13.62 14.68 23.70
N GLY A 159 13.35 14.69 22.39
CA GLY A 159 12.00 14.49 21.86
C GLY A 159 10.98 15.56 22.27
N ASP A 160 11.43 16.71 22.76
CA ASP A 160 10.66 17.82 23.36
C ASP A 160 9.91 17.47 24.65
N ASP A 161 9.48 16.22 24.85
CA ASP A 161 8.76 15.74 26.03
C ASP A 161 9.61 14.88 26.98
N GLY A 162 10.84 14.55 26.59
CA GLY A 162 11.76 13.71 27.38
C GLY A 162 11.39 12.24 27.43
N VAL A 163 10.40 11.78 26.64
CA VAL A 163 9.86 10.42 26.76
C VAL A 163 10.26 9.55 25.58
N PHE A 164 10.85 8.41 25.90
CA PHE A 164 11.28 7.45 24.88
C PHE A 164 10.06 6.82 24.17
N PRO A 165 9.99 6.84 22.82
CA PRO A 165 8.81 6.37 22.08
C PRO A 165 8.35 4.96 22.43
N MET A 166 9.26 4.04 22.77
CA MET A 166 8.90 2.67 23.18
C MET A 166 8.10 2.61 24.49
N LYS A 167 8.23 3.63 25.35
CA LYS A 167 7.47 3.74 26.61
C LYS A 167 6.16 4.51 26.44
N THR A 168 5.93 5.14 25.28
CA THR A 168 4.73 5.92 25.01
C THR A 168 3.54 5.02 24.61
N SER A 169 2.32 5.51 24.80
CA SER A 169 1.13 4.84 24.30
C SER A 169 0.81 5.33 22.89
N ARG A 170 1.37 4.65 21.88
CA ARG A 170 1.21 5.01 20.46
C ARG A 170 1.62 6.47 20.16
N GLY A 171 2.74 6.93 20.72
CA GLY A 171 3.25 8.29 20.53
C GLY A 171 2.64 9.35 21.46
N LYS A 172 1.66 8.99 22.30
CA LYS A 172 1.22 9.87 23.39
C LYS A 172 2.04 9.62 24.64
N THR A 173 2.59 10.70 25.20
CA THR A 173 3.35 10.71 26.46
C THR A 173 2.54 10.09 27.59
N ILE A 174 1.28 10.52 27.75
CA ILE A 174 0.32 9.97 28.71
C ILE A 174 -1.01 9.73 27.99
N ASN A 175 -1.58 8.54 28.17
CA ASN A 175 -2.90 8.21 27.65
C ASN A 175 -3.96 8.35 28.75
N ILE A 176 -4.47 9.57 28.91
CA ILE A 176 -5.40 9.93 29.97
C ILE A 176 -6.64 9.03 29.98
N THR A 177 -7.21 8.69 28.82
CA THR A 177 -8.41 7.85 28.75
C THR A 177 -8.14 6.44 29.28
N ARG A 178 -6.98 5.85 28.94
CA ARG A 178 -6.59 4.53 29.45
C ARG A 178 -6.35 4.54 30.96
N GLU A 179 -5.75 5.60 31.49
CA GLU A 179 -5.51 5.71 32.93
C GLU A 179 -6.81 5.96 33.72
N LEU A 180 -7.74 6.76 33.16
CA LEU A 180 -9.08 6.93 33.73
C LEU A 180 -9.88 5.63 33.74
N GLU A 181 -9.79 4.81 32.68
CA GLU A 181 -10.42 3.49 32.62
C GLU A 181 -9.88 2.51 33.68
N LYS A 182 -8.59 2.63 34.06
CA LYS A 182 -8.02 1.81 35.14
C LYS A 182 -8.47 2.27 36.53
N LEU A 183 -8.67 3.57 36.71
CA LEU A 183 -9.11 4.16 37.99
C LEU A 183 -10.59 3.90 38.28
N ASN A 184 -11.40 3.73 37.23
CA ASN A 184 -12.83 3.41 37.33
C ASN A 184 -13.13 1.90 37.44
N LYS A 185 -12.09 1.06 37.55
CA LYS A 185 -12.18 -0.39 37.82
C LYS A 185 -11.70 -0.69 39.23
#